data_AF-A0A954K0L9-F1
#
_entry.id   AF-A0A954K0L9-F1
#
_cell.length_a   1.000
_cell.length_b   1.000
_cell.length_c   1.000
_cell.angle_alpha   90.00
_cell.angle_beta   90.00
_cell.angle_gamma   90.00
#
_symmetry.space_group_name_H-M   'P 1'
#
loop_
_entity.id
_entity.type
_entity.pdbx_description
1 polymer ?
#
loop_
_entity_poly.entity_id
_entity_poly.type
_entity_poly.pdbx_seq_one_letter_code
_entity_poly.pdbx_strand_id
1 'polypeptide(L)'
;MLVLTRKTNEQIVIADGLITITVVRVLGGKVRLSIDAPRAISVHRAEVSGSDFGAAESDTELTAVSGVLVPGSTASLLKELVDA
;
A
#
# COMPACT_ATOMS: atom_id res chain seq x y z
N MET A 1 22.35 0.43 -4.39
CA MET A 1 22.19 0.05 -5.81
C MET A 1 23.04 -1.18 -6.07
N LEU A 2 22.44 -2.28 -6.54
CA LEU A 2 23.15 -3.50 -6.94
C LEU A 2 23.21 -3.56 -8.47
N VAL A 3 24.37 -3.86 -9.05
CA VAL A 3 24.57 -3.90 -10.51
C VAL A 3 24.92 -5.32 -10.92
N LEU A 4 24.12 -5.89 -11.82
CA LEU A 4 24.29 -7.25 -12.32
C LEU A 4 24.27 -7.23 -13.85
N THR A 5 25.19 -7.96 -14.48
CA THR A 5 25.20 -8.18 -15.92
C THR A 5 24.62 -9.55 -16.21
N ARG A 6 23.54 -9.60 -16.98
CA ARG A 6 22.87 -10.84 -17.41
C ARG A 6 22.80 -10.92 -18.93
N LYS A 7 22.95 -12.13 -19.47
CA LYS A 7 22.70 -12.43 -20.89
C LYS A 7 21.22 -12.77 -21.11
N THR A 8 20.81 -12.85 -22.37
CA THR A 8 19.48 -13.34 -22.75
C THR A 8 19.23 -14.73 -22.14
N ASN A 9 18.01 -14.95 -21.65
CA ASN A 9 17.54 -16.13 -20.92
C ASN A 9 18.13 -16.34 -19.53
N GLU A 10 18.99 -15.44 -19.04
CA GLU A 10 19.40 -15.46 -17.64
C GLU A 10 18.40 -14.71 -16.74
N GLN A 11 18.40 -15.08 -15.46
CA GLN A 11 17.43 -14.60 -14.49
C GLN A 11 18.11 -13.92 -13.29
N ILE A 12 17.38 -13.01 -12.66
CA ILE A 12 17.73 -12.35 -11.41
C ILE A 12 16.62 -12.66 -10.42
N VAL A 13 16.99 -13.22 -9.28
CA VAL A 13 16.05 -13.59 -8.22
C VAL A 13 16.17 -12.59 -7.08
N ILE A 14 15.03 -12.13 -6.57
CA ILE A 14 14.92 -11.15 -5.49
C ILE A 14 13.98 -11.72 -4.42
N ALA A 15 14.22 -11.37 -3.16
CA ALA A 15 13.42 -11.79 -2.01
C ALA A 15 13.24 -13.31 -1.95
N ASP A 16 14.36 -14.03 -1.92
CA ASP A 16 14.42 -15.49 -1.74
C ASP A 16 13.57 -16.31 -2.73
N GLY A 17 13.34 -15.78 -3.94
CA GLY A 17 12.54 -16.46 -4.96
C GLY A 17 11.18 -15.84 -5.23
N LEU A 18 10.73 -14.88 -4.40
CA LEU A 18 9.41 -14.26 -4.57
C LEU A 18 9.30 -13.43 -5.83
N ILE A 19 10.38 -12.78 -6.28
CA ILE A 19 10.36 -12.00 -7.52
C ILE A 19 11.47 -12.50 -8.42
N THR A 20 11.13 -12.77 -9.68
CA THR A 20 12.08 -13.22 -10.68
C THR A 20 12.02 -12.33 -11.91
N ILE A 21 13.17 -11.79 -12.30
CA ILE A 21 13.32 -10.96 -13.49
C ILE A 21 14.13 -11.74 -14.52
N THR A 22 13.55 -11.96 -15.70
CA THR A 22 14.18 -12.71 -16.79
C THR A 22 14.46 -11.80 -17.98
N VAL A 23 15.68 -11.84 -18.49
CA VAL A 23 16.04 -11.12 -19.72
C VAL A 23 15.57 -11.91 -20.93
N VAL A 24 14.44 -11.52 -21.52
CA VAL A 24 13.81 -12.26 -22.63
C VAL A 24 14.54 -12.02 -23.95
N ARG A 25 14.90 -10.77 -24.24
CA ARG A 25 15.62 -10.41 -25.48
C ARG A 25 16.28 -9.05 -25.34
N VAL A 26 17.44 -8.89 -25.97
CA VAL A 26 18.10 -7.60 -26.18
C VAL A 26 18.13 -7.31 -27.68
N LEU A 27 17.62 -6.15 -28.11
CA LEU A 27 17.63 -5.74 -29.52
C LEU A 27 17.75 -4.22 -29.63
N GLY A 28 18.77 -3.74 -30.35
CA GLY A 28 18.90 -2.31 -30.69
C GLY A 28 18.88 -1.37 -29.47
N GLY A 29 19.53 -1.77 -28.38
CA GLY A 29 19.55 -1.01 -27.13
C GLY A 29 18.26 -1.12 -26.28
N LYS A 30 17.23 -1.80 -26.78
CA LYS A 30 16.01 -2.12 -26.01
C LYS A 30 16.13 -3.51 -25.41
N VAL A 31 15.63 -3.65 -24.18
CA VAL A 31 15.60 -4.93 -23.47
C VAL A 31 14.15 -5.29 -23.17
N ARG A 32 13.78 -6.53 -23.48
CA ARG A 32 12.53 -7.14 -23.03
C ARG A 32 12.80 -7.89 -21.74
N LEU A 33 12.10 -7.49 -20.69
CA LEU A 33 12.18 -8.11 -19.38
C LEU A 33 10.84 -8.79 -19.09
N SER A 34 10.89 -10.01 -18.58
CA SER A 34 9.75 -10.65 -17.93
C SER A 34 9.92 -10.48 -16.43
N ILE A 35 8.85 -10.12 -15.73
CA ILE A 35 8.85 -9.98 -14.29
C ILE A 35 7.76 -10.91 -13.78
N ASP A 36 8.17 -11.95 -13.05
CA ASP A 36 7.28 -12.81 -12.31
C ASP A 36 7.27 -12.35 -10.86
N ALA A 37 6.09 -11.99 -10.36
CA ALA A 37 5.91 -11.48 -9.01
C ALA A 37 4.49 -11.83 -8.50
N PRO A 38 4.34 -12.11 -7.20
CA PRO A 38 3.05 -12.30 -6.55
C PRO A 38 2.12 -11.11 -6.75
N ARG A 39 0.81 -11.37 -6.74
CA ARG A 39 -0.24 -10.34 -6.88
C ARG A 39 -0.21 -9.24 -5.81
N ALA A 40 0.39 -9.54 -4.65
CA ALA A 40 0.57 -8.56 -3.58
C ALA A 40 1.58 -7.45 -3.95
N ILE A 41 2.42 -7.67 -4.97
CA ILE A 41 3.46 -6.74 -5.37
C ILE A 41 3.10 -6.17 -6.75
N SER A 42 2.78 -4.89 -6.78
CA SER A 42 2.46 -4.17 -8.01
C SER A 42 3.73 -3.83 -8.80
N VAL A 43 3.78 -4.20 -10.08
CA VAL A 43 4.94 -3.94 -10.97
C VAL A 43 4.55 -2.92 -12.02
N HIS A 44 5.23 -1.76 -12.00
CA HIS A 44 4.94 -0.65 -12.89
C HIS A 44 6.20 -0.13 -13.58
N ARG A 45 5.98 0.47 -14.76
CA ARG A 45 7.00 1.25 -15.44
C ARG A 45 7.10 2.60 -14.75
N ALA A 46 8.29 2.99 -14.31
CA ALA A 46 8.50 4.19 -13.52
C ALA A 46 7.98 5.46 -14.21
N GLU A 47 8.04 5.52 -15.54
CA GLU A 47 7.56 6.64 -16.34
C GLU A 47 6.04 6.70 -16.51
N VAL A 48 5.33 5.60 -16.23
CA VAL A 48 3.87 5.48 -16.37
C VAL A 48 3.16 5.66 -15.03
N SER A 49 3.91 5.88 -13.94
CA SER A 49 3.35 6.14 -12.61
C SER A 49 2.69 7.52 -12.57
N GLY A 50 1.48 7.63 -13.15
CA GLY A 50 0.49 8.57 -12.67
C GLY A 50 0.14 8.17 -11.24
N SER A 51 0.47 9.05 -10.30
CA SER A 51 -0.28 9.30 -9.06
C SER A 51 -1.16 8.13 -8.59
N ASP A 52 -0.63 7.21 -7.77
CA ASP A 52 -1.40 6.33 -6.84
C ASP A 52 -0.51 5.39 -5.99
N PHE A 53 0.83 5.39 -6.10
CA PHE A 53 1.72 4.60 -5.19
C PHE A 53 1.89 5.21 -3.79
N GLY A 54 0.87 5.91 -3.30
CA GLY A 54 0.89 6.60 -2.03
C GLY A 54 -0.50 7.05 -1.57
N ALA A 55 -1.52 6.19 -1.67
CA ALA A 55 -2.75 6.33 -0.91
C ALA A 55 -3.53 5.01 -0.87
N ALA A 56 -4.07 4.69 0.32
CA ALA A 56 -4.80 3.48 0.73
C ALA A 56 -3.88 2.30 1.10
N GLU A 57 -3.70 1.94 2.38
CA GLU A 57 -4.74 1.84 3.41
C GLU A 57 -4.36 2.59 4.72
N SER A 58 -4.93 3.79 4.90
CA SER A 58 -5.32 4.27 6.23
C SER A 58 -6.84 4.34 6.22
N ASP A 59 -7.49 3.18 6.26
CA ASP A 59 -8.85 3.03 6.74
C ASP A 59 -9.14 1.54 6.94
N THR A 60 -8.95 1.06 8.17
CA THR A 60 -9.74 -0.04 8.70
C THR A 60 -10.22 0.35 10.09
N GLU A 61 -11.37 1.01 10.05
CA GLU A 61 -12.52 0.90 10.94
C GLU A 61 -12.41 1.30 12.43
N LEU A 62 -13.25 2.28 12.75
CA LEU A 62 -13.83 2.53 14.06
C LEU A 62 -14.23 1.23 14.75
N THR A 63 -13.60 0.91 15.87
CA THR A 63 -14.15 0.00 16.89
C THR A 63 -15.13 0.78 17.76
N ALA A 64 -16.33 1.01 17.25
CA ALA A 64 -17.47 1.36 18.08
C ALA A 64 -18.08 0.07 18.64
N VAL A 65 -17.60 -0.41 19.80
CA VAL A 65 -18.37 -1.31 20.65
C VAL A 65 -18.20 -0.94 22.13
N SER A 66 -19.35 -0.81 22.79
CA SER A 66 -19.61 -0.54 24.21
C SER A 66 -19.49 0.92 24.68
N GLY A 67 -20.68 1.51 24.84
CA GLY A 67 -20.90 2.93 25.01
C GLY A 67 -20.47 3.53 26.33
N VAL A 68 -19.95 4.75 26.21
CA VAL A 68 -20.22 5.86 27.14
C VAL A 68 -20.46 7.08 26.25
N LEU A 69 -21.74 7.42 26.07
CA LEU A 69 -22.16 8.68 25.45
C LEU A 69 -22.22 9.69 26.60
N VAL A 70 -21.37 10.72 26.57
CA VAL A 70 -21.48 11.88 27.46
C VAL A 70 -22.36 12.91 26.73
N PRO A 71 -23.61 13.14 27.14
CA PRO A 71 -24.42 14.19 26.58
C PRO A 71 -24.25 15.48 27.39
N GLY A 72 -24.11 16.61 26.70
CA GLY A 72 -24.58 17.89 27.21
C GLY A 72 -23.87 18.42 28.46
N SER A 73 -22.63 18.89 28.28
CA SER A 73 -22.17 20.04 29.06
C SER A 73 -23.13 21.22 28.84
N THR A 74 -23.71 21.74 29.93
CA THR A 74 -24.44 23.02 30.09
C THR A 74 -25.95 23.14 29.84
N ALA A 75 -26.80 22.17 30.22
CA ALA A 75 -28.26 22.45 30.24
C ALA A 75 -29.10 21.78 31.35
N SER A 76 -28.51 21.37 32.49
CA SER A 76 -29.27 20.61 33.51
C SER A 76 -29.17 21.12 34.95
N LEU A 77 -28.52 22.27 35.22
CA LEU A 77 -28.36 22.80 36.59
C LEU A 77 -29.33 23.95 36.96
N LEU A 78 -30.53 24.02 36.36
CA LEU A 78 -31.56 24.99 36.74
C LEU A 78 -32.96 24.38 36.86
N LYS A 79 -33.08 23.18 37.46
CA LYS A 79 -34.39 22.63 37.87
C LYS A 79 -34.35 21.76 39.13
N GLU A 80 -33.44 22.05 40.06
CA GLU A 80 -33.34 21.32 41.33
C GLU A 80 -33.23 22.27 42.54
N LEU A 81 -33.74 23.50 42.41
CA LEU A 81 -33.79 24.50 43.49
C LEU A 81 -35.15 25.23 43.59
N VAL A 82 -36.23 24.63 43.07
CA VAL A 82 -37.60 25.21 43.15
C VAL A 82 -38.63 24.24 43.78
N ASP A 83 -38.27 22.99 44.06
CA ASP A 83 -39.18 22.02 44.70
C ASP A 83 -38.64 21.42 46.02
N ALA A 84 -37.91 22.22 46.81
CA ALA A 84 -37.60 21.93 48.22
C ALA A 84 -37.67 23.20 49.08
#